data_AF-A0A1C3TNX5-F1
#
_entry.id   AF-A0A1C3TNX5-F1
#
_cell.length_a   1.000
_cell.length_b   1.000
_cell.length_c   1.000
_cell.angle_alpha   90.00
_cell.angle_beta   90.00
_cell.angle_gamma   90.00
#
_symmetry.space_group_name_H-M   'P 1'
#
loop_
_entity.id
_entity.type
_entity.pdbx_description
1 polymer ?
#
loop_
_entity_poly.entity_id
_entity_poly.type
_entity_poly.pdbx_seq_one_letter_code
_entity_poly.pdbx_strand_id
1 'polypeptide(L)'
;MQILYRGKAKSLTRRQGRWIKRRQAVEAVIGHLKQEHRLDRCWLKGAQGDALNAIGAATGDNPRRLMRWIAFLRAWLRASVLAPMAKSTAVVAAVIY
;
A
#
# COMPACT_ATOMS: atom_id res chain seq x y z
N MET A 1 -13.92 29.67 -1.45
CA MET A 1 -13.54 28.36 -2.02
C MET A 1 -13.63 28.43 -3.54
N GLN A 2 -12.51 28.35 -4.27
CA GLN A 2 -12.53 28.46 -5.73
C GLN A 2 -12.59 27.05 -6.34
N ILE A 3 -13.70 26.72 -7.01
CA ILE A 3 -13.91 25.41 -7.62
C ILE A 3 -13.21 25.40 -9.00
N LEU A 4 -12.12 24.64 -9.10
CA LEU A 4 -11.34 24.50 -10.33
C LEU A 4 -11.97 23.43 -11.24
N TYR A 5 -12.62 23.86 -12.31
CA TYR A 5 -13.25 22.98 -13.30
C TYR A 5 -12.26 22.51 -14.38
N ARG A 6 -12.47 21.29 -14.91
CA ARG A 6 -11.60 20.60 -15.89
C ARG A 6 -11.32 21.39 -17.19
N GLY A 7 -12.12 22.44 -17.46
CA GLY A 7 -12.01 23.29 -18.65
C GLY A 7 -11.07 24.50 -18.54
N LYS A 8 -10.53 24.84 -17.35
CA LYS A 8 -9.66 26.02 -17.17
C LYS A 8 -8.16 25.70 -17.14
N ALA A 9 -7.71 24.76 -17.98
CA ALA A 9 -6.30 24.34 -18.03
C ALA A 9 -5.32 25.51 -18.24
N LYS A 10 -5.74 26.57 -18.95
CA LYS A 10 -4.93 27.77 -19.20
C LYS A 10 -4.82 28.73 -18.00
N SER A 11 -5.72 28.68 -17.02
CA SER A 11 -5.68 29.54 -15.82
C SER A 11 -5.13 28.83 -14.58
N LEU A 12 -4.55 27.64 -14.77
CA LEU A 12 -4.19 26.72 -13.70
C LEU A 12 -2.69 26.82 -13.41
N THR A 13 -2.34 27.16 -12.16
CA THR A 13 -0.94 27.14 -11.73
C THR A 13 -0.37 25.72 -11.81
N ARG A 14 0.96 25.57 -11.98
CA ARG A 14 1.63 24.26 -11.99
C ARG A 14 1.29 23.39 -10.77
N ARG A 15 1.06 24.02 -9.60
CA ARG A 15 0.65 23.33 -8.36
C ARG A 15 -0.77 22.78 -8.48
N GLN A 16 -1.73 23.60 -8.93
CA GLN A 16 -3.11 23.17 -9.15
C GLN A 16 -3.18 22.07 -10.23
N GLY A 17 -2.35 22.13 -11.28
CA GLY A 17 -2.32 21.12 -12.34
C GLY A 17 -1.83 19.76 -11.83
N ARG A 18 -0.80 19.75 -10.98
CA ARG A 18 -0.35 18.53 -10.28
C ARG A 18 -1.44 17.93 -9.40
N TRP A 19 -2.22 18.76 -8.71
CA TRP A 19 -3.35 18.29 -7.89
C TRP A 19 -4.45 17.65 -8.72
N ILE A 20 -4.85 18.28 -9.84
CA ILE A 20 -5.87 17.71 -10.74
C ILE A 20 -5.39 16.38 -11.32
N LYS A 21 -4.12 16.30 -11.77
CA LYS A 21 -3.57 15.05 -12.34
C LYS A 21 -3.53 13.92 -11.31
N ARG A 22 -3.15 14.21 -10.05
CA ARG A 22 -3.23 13.22 -8.95
C ARG A 22 -4.67 12.81 -8.67
N ARG A 23 -5.61 13.76 -8.66
CA ARG A 23 -7.02 13.51 -8.39
C ARG A 23 -7.65 12.59 -9.43
N GLN A 24 -7.30 12.73 -10.71
CA GLN A 24 -7.80 11.82 -11.76
C GLN A 24 -7.36 10.37 -11.56
N ALA A 25 -6.11 10.15 -11.14
CA ALA A 25 -5.64 8.80 -10.82
C ALA A 25 -6.32 8.25 -9.56
N VAL A 26 -6.51 9.09 -8.54
CA VAL A 26 -7.16 8.70 -7.28
C VAL A 26 -8.65 8.40 -7.48
N GLU A 27 -9.38 9.20 -8.26
CA GLU A 27 -10.80 8.96 -8.56
C GLU A 27 -11.02 7.67 -9.34
N ALA A 28 -10.10 7.31 -10.25
CA ALA A 28 -10.14 6.02 -10.94
C ALA A 28 -9.93 4.85 -9.96
N VAL A 29 -8.98 4.96 -9.04
CA VAL A 29 -8.74 3.95 -7.99
C VAL A 29 -9.95 3.84 -7.04
N ILE A 30 -10.53 4.96 -6.62
CA ILE A 30 -11.76 4.96 -5.80
C ILE A 30 -12.93 4.33 -6.56
N GLY A 31 -13.04 4.56 -7.87
CA GLY A 31 -14.03 3.91 -8.74
C GLY A 31 -13.86 2.39 -8.77
N HIS A 32 -12.65 1.90 -9.01
CA HIS A 32 -12.32 0.47 -8.96
C HIS A 32 -12.60 -0.12 -7.57
N LEU A 33 -12.16 0.53 -6.50
CA LEU A 33 -12.43 0.13 -5.12
C LEU A 33 -13.93 0.02 -4.82
N LYS A 34 -14.75 0.93 -5.35
CA LYS A 34 -16.20 0.87 -5.17
C LYS A 34 -16.84 -0.29 -5.91
N GLN A 35 -16.38 -0.59 -7.13
CA GLN A 35 -16.97 -1.60 -8.00
C GLN A 35 -16.45 -3.03 -7.71
N GLU A 36 -15.14 -3.22 -7.58
CA GLU A 36 -14.52 -4.54 -7.41
C GLU A 36 -14.51 -5.01 -5.95
N HIS A 37 -14.30 -4.10 -4.99
CA HIS A 37 -14.29 -4.44 -3.56
C HIS A 37 -15.63 -4.24 -2.85
N ARG A 38 -16.71 -4.06 -3.62
CA ARG A 38 -18.10 -4.03 -3.12
C ARG A 38 -18.30 -3.05 -1.95
N LEU A 39 -17.61 -1.90 -1.98
CA LEU A 39 -17.86 -0.81 -1.02
C LEU A 39 -19.27 -0.21 -1.17
N ASP A 40 -19.96 -0.52 -2.28
CA ASP A 40 -21.38 -0.24 -2.50
C ASP A 40 -22.32 -1.14 -1.66
N ARG A 41 -21.86 -2.33 -1.26
CA ARG A 41 -22.67 -3.37 -0.61
C ARG A 41 -21.89 -4.00 0.53
N CYS A 42 -21.92 -3.35 1.69
CA CYS A 42 -21.45 -3.93 2.94
C CYS A 42 -22.47 -4.92 3.50
N TRP A 43 -22.02 -6.15 3.76
CA TRP A 43 -22.84 -7.22 4.34
C TRP A 43 -22.69 -7.30 5.86
N LEU A 44 -21.80 -6.48 6.42
CA LEU A 44 -21.56 -6.36 7.85
C LEU A 44 -22.56 -5.37 8.44
N LYS A 45 -23.11 -5.68 9.62
CA LYS A 45 -24.12 -4.82 10.26
C LYS A 45 -23.50 -3.53 10.80
N GLY A 46 -24.07 -2.39 10.39
CA GLY A 46 -23.84 -1.07 10.98
C GLY A 46 -22.53 -0.40 10.59
N ALA A 47 -22.31 0.81 11.11
CA ALA A 47 -21.18 1.69 10.75
C ALA A 47 -19.80 1.05 11.01
N GLN A 48 -19.69 0.20 12.02
CA GLN A 48 -18.45 -0.54 12.31
C GLN A 48 -18.16 -1.59 11.24
N GLY A 49 -19.19 -2.24 10.70
CA GLY A 49 -19.09 -3.15 9.57
C GLY A 49 -18.63 -2.44 8.29
N ASP A 50 -19.20 -1.27 8.00
CA ASP A 50 -18.79 -0.44 6.85
C ASP A 50 -17.33 0.00 6.94
N ALA A 51 -16.87 0.39 8.14
CA ALA A 51 -15.48 0.74 8.38
C ALA A 51 -14.53 -0.45 8.13
N LEU A 52 -14.90 -1.66 8.59
CA LEU A 52 -14.12 -2.87 8.35
C LEU A 52 -14.09 -3.25 6.86
N ASN A 53 -15.21 -3.11 6.14
CA ASN A 53 -15.27 -3.34 4.71
C ASN A 53 -14.37 -2.37 3.93
N ALA A 54 -14.37 -1.09 4.30
CA ALA A 54 -13.47 -0.07 3.74
C ALA A 54 -11.99 -0.38 3.96
N ILE A 55 -11.62 -0.81 5.18
CA ILE A 55 -10.25 -1.21 5.51
C ILE A 55 -9.85 -2.47 4.74
N GLY A 56 -10.74 -3.46 4.64
CA GLY A 56 -10.53 -4.68 3.86
C GLY A 56 -10.31 -4.40 2.38
N ALA A 57 -11.17 -3.58 1.77
CA ALA A 57 -11.04 -3.15 0.38
C ALA A 57 -9.70 -2.44 0.12
N ALA A 58 -9.33 -1.49 0.97
CA ALA A 58 -8.06 -0.76 0.85
C ALA A 58 -6.82 -1.68 1.00
N THR A 59 -6.95 -2.76 1.76
CA THR A 59 -5.90 -3.78 1.93
C THR A 59 -5.76 -4.66 0.69
N GLY A 60 -6.89 -5.00 0.05
CA GLY A 60 -6.94 -5.82 -1.15
C GLY A 60 -6.43 -5.15 -2.43
N ASP A 61 -6.47 -3.81 -2.49
CA ASP A 61 -6.15 -3.03 -3.70
C ASP A 61 -4.64 -2.93 -4.01
N ASN A 62 -3.77 -3.26 -3.04
CA ASN A 62 -2.32 -3.16 -3.25
C ASN A 62 -1.56 -4.47 -3.02
N PRO A 63 -1.88 -5.55 -3.77
CA PRO A 63 -1.18 -6.83 -3.66
C PRO A 63 0.31 -6.70 -3.99
N ARG A 64 0.70 -5.71 -4.83
CA ARG A 64 2.11 -5.37 -5.09
C ARG A 64 2.84 -4.87 -3.85
N ARG A 65 2.20 -4.05 -3.01
CA ARG A 65 2.79 -3.59 -1.75
C ARG A 65 2.83 -4.72 -0.72
N LEU A 66 1.80 -5.56 -0.67
CA LEU A 66 1.79 -6.76 0.17
C LEU A 66 2.95 -7.70 -0.20
N MET A 67 3.13 -8.01 -1.48
CA MET A 67 4.25 -8.84 -1.97
C MET A 67 5.62 -8.26 -1.61
N ARG A 68 5.79 -6.93 -1.65
CA ARG A 68 7.02 -6.25 -1.21
C ARG A 68 7.28 -6.43 0.28
N TRP A 69 6.26 -6.32 1.12
CA TRP A 69 6.38 -6.57 2.55
C TRP A 69 6.69 -8.02 2.88
N ILE A 70 6.06 -8.97 2.18
CA ILE A 70 6.37 -10.41 2.31
C ILE A 70 7.83 -10.67 1.92
N ALA A 71 8.31 -10.11 0.81
CA ALA A 71 9.70 -10.24 0.39
C ALA A 71 10.67 -9.66 1.42
N PHE A 72 10.37 -8.48 1.96
CA PHE A 72 11.14 -7.84 3.02
C PHE A 72 11.20 -8.71 4.28
N LEU A 73 10.05 -9.18 4.76
CA LEU A 73 9.96 -10.05 5.94
C LEU A 73 10.78 -11.32 5.75
N ARG A 74 10.73 -11.92 4.55
CA ARG A 74 11.51 -13.13 4.22
C ARG A 74 13.02 -12.89 4.22
N ALA A 75 13.45 -11.73 3.73
CA ALA A 75 14.86 -11.32 3.79
C ALA A 75 15.30 -11.07 5.23
N TRP A 76 14.46 -10.41 6.03
CA TRP A 76 14.72 -10.14 7.45
C TRP A 76 14.80 -11.44 8.28
N LEU A 77 13.91 -12.39 8.06
CA LEU A 77 13.96 -13.73 8.67
C LEU A 77 15.23 -14.49 8.29
N ARG A 78 15.62 -14.45 7.02
CA ARG A 78 16.89 -15.06 6.58
C ARG A 78 18.08 -14.40 7.26
N ALA A 79 18.13 -13.08 7.32
CA ALA A 79 19.22 -12.37 7.99
C ALA A 79 19.26 -12.69 9.48
N SER A 80 18.12 -12.71 10.17
CA SER A 80 18.05 -13.01 11.61
C SER A 80 18.39 -14.47 11.96
N VAL A 81 18.14 -15.43 11.06
CA VAL A 81 18.46 -16.85 11.29
C VAL A 81 19.84 -17.26 10.77
N LEU A 82 20.28 -16.76 9.60
CA LEU A 82 21.57 -17.13 9.00
C LEU A 82 22.75 -16.30 9.53
N ALA A 83 22.55 -15.04 9.92
CA ALA A 83 23.63 -14.22 10.49
C ALA A 83 24.20 -14.75 11.82
N PRO A 84 23.42 -15.31 12.76
CA PRO A 84 24.00 -15.90 13.97
C PRO A 84 24.74 -17.22 13.69
N MET A 85 24.31 -18.03 12.72
CA MET A 85 25.01 -19.28 12.37
C MET A 85 26.40 -19.04 11.79
N ALA A 86 26.58 -18.00 10.96
CA ALA A 86 27.89 -17.67 10.38
C ALA A 86 28.92 -17.21 11.43
N LYS A 87 28.47 -16.57 12.51
CA LYS A 87 29.35 -16.19 13.63
C LYS A 87 29.76 -17.41 14.46
N SER A 88 28.86 -18.37 14.65
CA SER A 88 29.13 -19.56 15.46
C SER A 88 30.10 -20.53 14.77
N THR A 89 30.03 -20.69 13.44
CA THR A 89 30.98 -21.54 12.70
C THR A 89 32.36 -20.91 12.59
N ALA A 90 32.45 -19.58 12.45
CA ALA A 90 33.73 -18.87 12.43
C ALA A 90 34.47 -18.93 13.78
N VAL A 91 33.75 -18.82 14.91
CA VAL A 91 34.33 -18.96 16.25
C VAL A 91 34.79 -20.40 16.49
N VAL A 92 33.99 -21.40 16.10
CA VAL A 92 34.39 -22.82 16.24
C VAL A 92 35.58 -23.16 15.34
N ALA A 93 35.62 -22.67 14.10
CA ALA A 93 36.75 -22.88 13.19
C ALA A 93 38.04 -22.18 13.68
N ALA A 94 37.93 -21.00 14.29
CA ALA A 94 39.07 -20.27 14.85
C ALA A 94 39.59 -20.84 16.18
N VAL A 95 38.83 -21.72 16.85
CA VAL A 95 39.25 -22.43 18.07
C VAL A 95 39.88 -23.79 17.74
N ILE A 96 39.57 -24.37 16.57
CA ILE A 96 40.05 -25.69 16.13
C ILE A 96 41.34 -25.59 15.29
N TYR A 97 41.73 -24.40 14.83
CA TYR A 97 42.96 -24.16 14.05
C TYR A 97 43.96 -23.29 14.80
#